data_AF-A0A0Q9SXH6-F1
#
_entry.id   AF-A0A0Q9SXH6-F1
#
_cell.length_a   1.000
_cell.length_b   1.000
_cell.length_c   1.000
_cell.angle_alpha   90.00
_cell.angle_beta   90.00
_cell.angle_gamma   90.00
#
_symmetry.space_group_name_H-M   'P 1'
#
loop_
_entity.id
_entity.type
_entity.pdbx_description
1 polymer ?
#
loop_
_entity_poly.entity_id
_entity_poly.type
_entity_poly.pdbx_seq_one_letter_code
_entity_poly.pdbx_strand_id
1 'polypeptide(L)'
;MTSIEVDPEILAVLGRSLTEVAADLQWQATSAAEQAWGLGPGDSAVALAAVLGDFEHQRQVLGRELDDLAGCVTDAGRLYAEVELEVGGWLDPAAEQ
;
A
#
# COMPACT_ATOMS: atom_id res chain seq x y z
N MET A 1 9.63 -14.06 -26.09
CA MET A 1 9.09 -14.07 -24.71
C MET A 1 10.07 -13.33 -23.83
N THR A 2 9.66 -12.21 -23.24
CA THR A 2 10.43 -11.55 -22.18
C THR A 2 10.20 -12.32 -20.89
N SER A 3 11.28 -12.84 -20.31
CA SER A 3 11.28 -13.40 -18.96
C SER A 3 11.18 -12.24 -17.96
N ILE A 4 10.24 -12.29 -17.03
CA ILE A 4 10.20 -11.39 -15.88
C ILE A 4 10.83 -12.14 -14.72
N GLU A 5 11.97 -11.66 -14.25
CA GLU A 5 12.61 -12.14 -13.04
C GLU A 5 11.92 -11.48 -11.84
N VAL A 6 11.47 -12.29 -10.89
CA VAL A 6 10.74 -11.81 -9.71
C VAL A 6 11.47 -12.32 -8.49
N ASP A 7 11.97 -11.40 -7.68
CA ASP A 7 12.61 -11.71 -6.40
C ASP A 7 11.57 -11.63 -5.27
N PRO A 8 11.28 -12.75 -4.57
CA PRO A 8 10.35 -12.78 -3.43
C PRO A 8 10.71 -11.81 -2.31
N GLU A 9 12.00 -11.58 -2.06
CA GLU A 9 12.48 -10.68 -0.99
C GLU A 9 12.19 -9.23 -1.36
N ILE A 10 12.37 -8.85 -2.63
CA ILE A 10 12.00 -7.52 -3.13
C ILE A 10 10.49 -7.29 -2.98
N LEU A 11 9.66 -8.29 -3.28
CA LEU A 11 8.21 -8.19 -3.10
C LEU A 11 7.84 -8.02 -1.62
N ALA A 12 8.48 -8.75 -0.71
CA ALA A 12 8.24 -8.60 0.73
C ALA A 12 8.62 -7.19 1.25
N VAL A 13 9.72 -6.62 0.76
CA VAL A 13 10.12 -5.24 1.09
C VAL A 13 9.12 -4.24 0.52
N LEU A 14 8.70 -4.41 -0.74
CA LEU A 14 7.71 -3.55 -1.38
C LEU A 14 6.38 -3.56 -0.63
N GLY A 15 5.87 -4.73 -0.26
CA GLY A 15 4.64 -4.86 0.54
C GLY A 15 4.73 -4.07 1.85
N ARG A 16 5.84 -4.19 2.58
CA ARG A 16 6.05 -3.44 3.82
C ARG A 16 6.07 -1.93 3.60
N SER A 17 6.80 -1.45 2.58
CA SER A 17 6.85 -0.02 2.27
C SER A 17 5.48 0.53 1.86
N LEU A 18 4.67 -0.24 1.15
CA LEU A 18 3.30 0.13 0.81
C LEU A 18 2.41 0.26 2.05
N THR A 19 2.51 -0.68 3.00
CA THR A 19 1.81 -0.60 4.29
C THR A 19 2.23 0.61 5.10
N GLU A 20 3.53 0.94 5.14
CA GLU A 20 4.04 2.14 5.83
C GLU A 20 3.43 3.42 5.24
N VAL A 21 3.45 3.55 3.90
CA VAL A 21 2.86 4.71 3.22
C VAL A 21 1.33 4.76 3.44
N ALA A 22 0.65 3.63 3.38
CA ALA A 22 -0.78 3.54 3.68
C ALA A 22 -1.10 4.03 5.10
N ALA A 23 -0.30 3.63 6.08
CA ALA A 23 -0.45 4.05 7.47
C ALA A 23 -0.20 5.56 7.64
N ASP A 24 0.84 6.11 7.00
CA ASP A 24 1.14 7.56 7.02
C ASP A 24 -0.01 8.38 6.42
N LEU A 25 -0.55 7.88 5.30
CA LEU A 25 -1.73 8.45 4.64
C LEU A 25 -3.00 8.31 5.46
N GLN A 26 -3.06 7.49 6.50
CA GLN A 26 -4.17 7.44 7.43
C GLN A 26 -3.93 8.36 8.65
N TRP A 27 -2.72 8.37 9.21
CA TRP A 27 -2.36 9.10 10.44
C TRP A 27 -2.51 10.63 10.33
N GLN A 28 -2.22 11.24 9.18
CA GLN A 28 -2.31 12.71 8.99
C GLN A 28 -3.74 13.28 8.93
N ALA A 29 -4.75 12.54 9.38
CA ALA A 29 -6.16 12.91 9.33
C ALA A 29 -6.57 13.92 10.43
N THR A 30 -5.80 14.98 10.67
CA THR A 30 -6.33 16.09 11.46
C THR A 30 -7.44 16.75 10.64
N SER A 31 -8.68 16.59 11.11
CA SER A 31 -9.93 17.01 10.49
C SER A 31 -9.76 18.29 9.68
N ALA A 32 -9.85 18.16 8.37
CA ALA A 32 -9.72 19.28 7.46
C ALA A 32 -10.85 20.31 7.70
N ALA A 33 -11.98 19.84 8.25
CA ALA A 33 -13.07 20.67 8.74
C ALA A 33 -12.67 21.54 9.95
N GLU A 34 -11.85 21.05 10.89
CA GLU A 34 -11.38 21.87 12.02
C GLU A 34 -10.53 23.06 11.55
N GLN A 35 -9.74 22.87 10.49
CA GLN A 35 -8.90 23.93 9.93
C GLN A 35 -9.72 25.02 9.22
N ALA A 36 -10.82 24.66 8.57
CA ALA A 36 -11.69 25.62 7.89
C ALA A 36 -12.42 26.57 8.85
N TRP A 37 -12.74 26.12 10.07
CA TRP A 37 -13.38 26.96 11.10
C TRP A 37 -12.51 28.13 11.55
N GLY A 38 -11.18 28.04 11.39
CA GLY A 38 -10.23 29.10 11.72
C GLY A 38 -10.35 30.35 10.83
N LEU A 39 -11.04 30.28 9.69
CA LEU A 39 -11.21 31.39 8.76
C LEU A 39 -12.43 32.29 9.04
N GLY A 40 -13.32 31.87 9.95
CA GLY A 40 -14.60 32.56 10.17
C GLY A 40 -15.64 32.30 9.07
N PRO A 41 -16.83 32.93 9.16
CA PRO A 41 -17.91 32.71 8.21
C PRO A 41 -17.65 33.37 6.85
N GLY A 42 -18.05 32.71 5.77
CA GLY A 42 -18.05 33.27 4.41
C GLY A 42 -17.84 32.23 3.31
N ASP A 43 -18.04 32.65 2.06
CA ASP A 43 -17.94 31.76 0.89
C ASP A 43 -16.54 31.14 0.73
N SER A 44 -15.48 31.87 1.09
CA SER A 44 -14.11 31.35 1.08
C SER A 44 -13.89 30.21 2.07
N ALA A 45 -14.52 30.26 3.24
CA ALA A 45 -14.42 29.20 4.24
C ALA A 45 -15.16 27.94 3.77
N VAL A 46 -16.32 28.11 3.11
CA VAL A 46 -17.07 27.01 2.49
C VAL A 46 -16.27 26.36 1.36
N ALA A 47 -15.68 27.17 0.48
CA ALA A 47 -14.86 26.68 -0.62
C ALA A 47 -13.61 25.93 -0.10
N LEU A 48 -12.95 26.45 0.93
CA LEU A 48 -11.81 25.76 1.55
C LEU A 48 -12.25 24.45 2.20
N ALA A 49 -13.35 24.44 2.96
CA ALA A 49 -13.85 23.22 3.59
C ALA A 49 -14.17 22.12 2.56
N ALA A 50 -14.72 22.48 1.41
CA ALA A 50 -14.97 21.54 0.32
C ALA A 50 -13.67 20.94 -0.25
N VAL A 51 -12.70 21.78 -0.59
CA VAL A 51 -11.39 21.31 -1.11
C VAL A 51 -10.66 20.44 -0.10
N LEU A 52 -10.66 20.85 1.16
CA LEU A 52 -10.03 20.10 2.26
C LEU A 52 -10.72 18.76 2.52
N GLY A 53 -12.06 18.72 2.46
CA GLY A 53 -12.83 17.48 2.56
C GLY A 53 -12.60 16.52 1.40
N ASP A 54 -12.57 17.02 0.16
CA ASP A 54 -12.25 16.22 -1.03
C ASP A 54 -10.83 15.65 -0.95
N PHE A 55 -9.86 16.47 -0.56
CA PHE A 55 -8.48 16.02 -0.36
C PHE A 55 -8.38 14.95 0.72
N GLU A 56 -9.05 15.14 1.85
CA GLU A 56 -9.09 14.15 2.93
C GLU A 56 -9.68 12.82 2.44
N HIS A 57 -10.79 12.87 1.69
CA HIS A 57 -11.40 11.69 1.11
C HIS A 57 -10.47 10.96 0.14
N GLN A 58 -9.86 11.67 -0.81
CA GLN A 58 -8.94 11.06 -1.78
C GLN A 58 -7.72 10.43 -1.11
N ARG A 59 -7.16 11.09 -0.08
CA ARG A 59 -6.05 10.55 0.70
C ARG A 59 -6.43 9.25 1.42
N GLN A 60 -7.62 9.19 2.02
CA GLN A 60 -8.11 7.97 2.68
C GLN A 60 -8.33 6.82 1.68
N VAL A 61 -8.91 7.13 0.51
CA VAL A 61 -9.07 6.15 -0.58
C VAL A 61 -7.72 5.62 -1.01
N LEU A 62 -6.76 6.50 -1.31
CA LEU A 62 -5.40 6.10 -1.69
C LEU A 62 -4.72 5.23 -0.62
N GLY A 63 -4.87 5.59 0.66
CA GLY A 63 -4.33 4.80 1.77
C GLY A 63 -4.89 3.38 1.82
N ARG A 64 -6.18 3.19 1.52
CA ARG A 64 -6.79 1.84 1.45
C ARG A 64 -6.29 1.04 0.25
N GLU A 65 -6.28 1.66 -0.92
CA GLU A 65 -5.81 1.00 -2.15
C GLU A 65 -4.34 0.57 -2.05
N LEU A 66 -3.50 1.36 -1.36
CA LEU A 66 -2.11 0.99 -1.09
C LEU A 66 -1.97 -0.16 -0.08
N ASP A 67 -2.85 -0.24 0.93
CA ASP A 67 -2.88 -1.35 1.87
C ASP A 67 -3.34 -2.66 1.20
N ASP A 68 -4.37 -2.59 0.35
CA ASP A 68 -4.83 -3.71 -0.46
C ASP A 68 -3.72 -4.20 -1.41
N LEU A 69 -3.04 -3.26 -2.09
CA LEU A 69 -1.89 -3.58 -2.94
C LEU A 69 -0.74 -4.20 -2.16
N ALA A 70 -0.45 -3.71 -0.94
CA ALA A 70 0.56 -4.29 -0.05
C ALA A 70 0.26 -5.75 0.27
N GLY A 71 -1.01 -6.08 0.54
CA GLY A 71 -1.49 -7.44 0.74
C GLY A 71 -1.22 -8.32 -0.48
N CYS A 72 -1.67 -7.87 -1.67
CA CYS A 72 -1.47 -8.62 -2.91
C CYS A 72 0.01 -8.86 -3.23
N VAL A 73 0.87 -7.86 -3.04
CA VAL A 73 2.31 -7.97 -3.28
C VAL A 73 2.98 -8.94 -2.30
N THR A 74 2.60 -8.88 -1.03
CA THR A 74 3.12 -9.79 0.01
C THR A 74 2.72 -11.24 -0.27
N ASP A 75 1.46 -11.46 -0.64
CA ASP A 75 0.97 -12.78 -1.01
C ASP A 75 1.65 -13.32 -2.27
N ALA A 76 1.86 -12.48 -3.28
CA ALA A 76 2.61 -12.86 -4.47
C ALA A 76 4.06 -13.25 -4.13
N GLY A 77 4.75 -12.46 -3.30
CA GLY A 77 6.11 -12.78 -2.85
C GLY A 77 6.19 -14.13 -2.14
N ARG A 78 5.24 -14.40 -1.23
CA ARG A 78 5.14 -15.72 -0.58
C ARG A 78 4.94 -16.85 -1.59
N LEU A 79 4.03 -16.68 -2.54
CA LEU A 79 3.76 -17.69 -3.56
C LEU A 79 4.99 -17.98 -4.43
N TYR A 80 5.72 -16.95 -4.85
CA TYR A 80 6.96 -17.15 -5.61
C TYR A 80 8.01 -17.93 -4.80
N ALA A 81 8.21 -17.59 -3.53
CA ALA A 81 9.14 -18.33 -2.67
C ALA A 81 8.72 -19.79 -2.45
N GLU A 82 7.42 -20.06 -2.27
CA GLU A 82 6.89 -21.42 -2.12
C GLU A 82 7.13 -22.26 -3.38
N VAL A 83 6.86 -21.70 -4.56
CA VAL A 83 7.08 -22.38 -5.85
C VAL A 83 8.56 -22.63 -6.11
N GLU A 84 9.43 -21.67 -5.82
CA GLU A 84 10.89 -21.84 -5.97
C GLU A 84 11.44 -22.96 -5.07
N LEU A 85 10.94 -23.06 -3.83
CA LEU A 85 11.30 -24.15 -2.92
C LEU A 85 10.79 -25.51 -3.42
N GLU A 86 9.55 -25.59 -3.91
CA GLU A 86 8.98 -26.83 -4.44
C GLU A 86 9.73 -27.32 -5.68
N VAL A 87 9.98 -26.41 -6.64
CA VAL A 87 10.71 -26.74 -7.87
C VAL A 87 12.18 -27.07 -7.57
N GLY A 88 12.83 -26.31 -6.68
CA GLY A 88 14.20 -26.60 -6.24
C GLY A 88 14.31 -27.98 -5.57
N GLY A 89 13.34 -28.35 -4.73
CA GLY A 89 13.28 -29.67 -4.11
C GLY A 89 13.03 -30.81 -5.10
N TRP A 90 12.24 -30.58 -6.15
CA TRP A 90 12.05 -31.54 -7.25
C TRP A 90 13.30 -31.75 -8.10
N LEU A 91 14.14 -30.72 -8.24
CA LEU A 91 15.36 -30.75 -9.05
C LEU A 91 16.56 -31.35 -8.31
N ASP A 92 16.48 -31.53 -6.99
CA ASP A 92 17.53 -32.14 -6.17
C ASP A 92 17.13 -33.53 -5.62
N PRO A 93 17.11 -34.59 -6.46
CA PRO A 93 16.81 -35.95 -6.03
C PRO A 93 17.94 -36.60 -5.20
N ALA A 94 19.01 -35.87 -4.86
CA ALA A 94 20.13 -36.40 -4.08
C ALA A 94 19.94 -36.27 -2.55
N ALA A 95 18.89 -35.58 -2.08
CA ALA A 95 18.62 -35.38 -0.65
C ALA A 95 17.90 -36.56 0.05
N GLU A 96 17.50 -37.60 -0.69
CA GLU A 96 16.82 -38.80 -0.15
C GLU A 96 17.73 -40.03 0.06
N GLN A 97 19.06 -39.88 0.10
CA GLN A 97 20.00 -40.98 0.43
C GLN A 97 20.86 -40.70 1.68
#